data_AF-A0A2N8NIZ5-F1
#
_entry.id   AF-A0A2N8NIZ5-F1
#
_cell.length_a   1.000
_cell.length_b   1.000
_cell.length_c   1.000
_cell.angle_alpha   90.00
_cell.angle_beta   90.00
_cell.angle_gamma   90.00
#
_symmetry.space_group_name_H-M   'P 1'
#
loop_
_entity.id
_entity.type
_entity.pdbx_description
1 polymer ?
#
loop_
_entity_poly.entity_id
_entity_poly.type
_entity_poly.pdbx_seq_one_letter_code
_entity_poly.pdbx_strand_id
1 'polypeptide(L)'
;MKKQLAGLGLLITTLLYLTAGCERVDHYATDPSLRLRFSTDTLTFDTVFTTVGSATRGFMVYNPHGENLRISSVTLAGAGRSGFRINVDGHKGNSFQDIDLWKRDSLRVLVEVTVTPGDKDRPFLIEDSIVFLTNGRRQIVRLQAFGQDVRIIRGGQTYTENTTLTAARPYLIYDSLTVAKGVTLTLEPGATLYFHHQALLIVAGTLKAKGTRDRPITLRGDRLDSIYANVTLPYDRVPGQWGGIRFESTSFDNELEQVSVRNTTFGLDFLPSTPDRRKIRIHNSQITNSSGDLLAAVNCHIEASGSEFSNAVGSTVCLIGGRYRFAHCTLSNHIVLATRSGTSTLVLADTARVDGQPRYFPLSEARFDNCLIDGSITGDTTKTYGGELALVSRDGRPATGSSTFNYHFTACYILTKALKDNPRFVGCLFGFARRPVYVKSGSRKDAYAYDFRLGNKSVGLGAADRTVAAEFPTDRYGVNRLAGATAPTIGAYEHVHQQEEKKPSAR
;
A
#
# COMPACT_ATOMS: atom_id res chain seq x y z
N MET A 1 20.74 -76.48 -29.35
CA MET A 1 21.31 -76.04 -28.06
C MET A 1 21.87 -74.60 -28.06
N LYS A 2 22.46 -74.07 -29.14
CA LYS A 2 23.04 -72.70 -29.15
C LYS A 2 22.06 -71.52 -29.00
N LYS A 3 20.80 -71.63 -29.49
CA LYS A 3 19.81 -70.54 -29.40
C LYS A 3 19.17 -70.36 -28.01
N GLN A 4 19.13 -71.40 -27.18
CA GLN A 4 18.57 -71.30 -25.83
C GLN A 4 19.59 -70.77 -24.79
N LEU A 5 20.89 -70.98 -24.99
CA LEU A 5 21.92 -70.35 -24.16
C LEU A 5 22.01 -68.83 -24.37
N ALA A 6 21.81 -68.35 -25.61
CA ALA A 6 21.84 -66.91 -25.91
C ALA A 6 20.65 -66.15 -25.27
N GLY A 7 19.46 -66.77 -25.23
CA GLY A 7 18.29 -66.20 -24.56
C GLY A 7 18.44 -66.16 -23.04
N LEU A 8 19.05 -67.19 -22.43
CA LEU A 8 19.33 -67.22 -21.00
C LEU A 8 20.41 -66.20 -20.60
N GLY A 9 21.44 -66.02 -21.41
CA GLY A 9 22.47 -64.99 -21.21
C GLY A 9 21.93 -63.57 -21.32
N LEU A 10 21.01 -63.31 -22.26
CA LEU A 10 20.34 -62.01 -22.39
C LEU A 10 19.38 -61.76 -21.21
N LEU A 11 18.67 -62.77 -20.73
CA LEU A 11 17.80 -62.64 -19.56
C LEU A 11 18.60 -62.35 -18.28
N ILE A 12 19.73 -63.04 -18.08
CA ILE A 12 20.60 -62.85 -16.91
C ILE A 12 21.28 -61.48 -16.94
N THR A 13 21.74 -61.01 -18.11
CA THR A 13 22.31 -59.65 -18.23
C THR A 13 21.25 -58.57 -18.01
N THR A 14 20.04 -58.73 -18.55
CA THR A 14 18.93 -57.79 -18.31
C THR A 14 18.49 -57.78 -16.83
N LEU A 15 18.52 -58.94 -16.17
CA LEU A 15 18.22 -59.06 -14.74
C LEU A 15 19.34 -58.47 -13.86
N LEU A 16 20.61 -58.53 -14.28
CA LEU A 16 21.71 -57.83 -13.60
C LEU A 16 21.61 -56.31 -13.73
N TYR A 17 21.22 -55.78 -14.89
CA TYR A 17 21.01 -54.33 -15.07
C TYR A 17 19.81 -53.77 -14.28
N LEU A 18 18.82 -54.60 -13.95
CA LEU A 18 17.68 -54.21 -13.10
C LEU A 18 18.03 -54.12 -11.60
N THR A 19 19.17 -54.66 -11.17
CA THR A 19 19.64 -54.54 -9.76
C THR A 19 20.57 -53.37 -9.51
N ALA A 20 21.03 -52.67 -10.56
CA ALA A 20 21.91 -51.49 -10.45
C ALA A 20 21.15 -50.17 -10.21
N GLY A 21 19.91 -50.23 -9.74
CA GLY A 21 18.98 -49.10 -9.65
C GLY A 21 18.46 -48.81 -8.25
N CYS A 22 19.31 -48.75 -7.23
CA CYS A 22 19.12 -47.94 -6.02
C CYS A 22 20.39 -48.06 -5.16
N GLU A 23 21.36 -47.18 -5.39
CA GLU A 23 22.46 -47.01 -4.43
C GLU A 23 21.83 -46.45 -3.15
N ARG A 24 21.58 -47.32 -2.16
CA ARG A 24 21.26 -46.85 -0.81
C ARG A 24 22.47 -46.04 -0.36
N VAL A 25 22.21 -44.80 0.00
CA VAL A 25 23.22 -43.91 0.59
C VAL A 25 23.52 -44.46 1.99
N ASP A 26 24.48 -45.38 2.08
CA ASP A 26 24.69 -46.18 3.29
C ASP A 26 25.55 -45.48 4.36
N HIS A 27 26.14 -44.32 4.06
CA HIS A 27 26.99 -43.60 5.00
C HIS A 27 26.45 -42.20 5.35
N TYR A 28 26.11 -42.03 6.62
CA TYR A 28 25.82 -40.75 7.25
C TYR A 28 26.89 -40.46 8.29
N ALA A 29 27.50 -39.27 8.20
CA ALA A 29 28.53 -38.89 9.16
C ALA A 29 27.91 -38.64 10.54
N THR A 30 28.53 -39.18 11.58
CA THR A 30 28.08 -39.09 12.98
C THR A 30 28.90 -38.09 13.82
N ASP A 31 29.88 -37.42 13.22
CA ASP A 31 30.74 -36.44 13.90
C ASP A 31 29.90 -35.27 14.46
N PRO A 32 29.90 -35.04 15.79
CA PRO A 32 29.19 -33.92 16.43
C PRO A 32 29.68 -32.53 16.04
N SER A 33 30.81 -32.41 15.32
CA SER A 33 31.31 -31.15 14.77
C SER A 33 30.55 -30.70 13.51
N LEU A 34 29.94 -31.65 12.79
CA LEU A 34 29.20 -31.41 11.55
C LEU A 34 27.80 -30.87 11.84
N ARG A 35 27.73 -29.53 11.95
CA ARG A 35 26.49 -28.81 12.27
C ARG A 35 25.74 -28.37 11.01
N LEU A 36 24.41 -28.31 11.13
CA LEU A 36 23.55 -27.69 10.13
C LEU A 36 23.76 -26.17 10.15
N ARG A 37 23.60 -25.54 8.98
CA ARG A 37 23.51 -24.07 8.85
C ARG A 37 22.09 -23.68 8.51
N PHE A 38 21.54 -22.67 9.18
CA PHE A 38 20.20 -22.15 8.87
C PHE A 38 20.30 -20.83 8.11
N SER A 39 19.32 -20.53 7.25
CA SER A 39 19.22 -19.20 6.60
C SER A 39 18.78 -18.11 7.58
N THR A 40 18.25 -18.47 8.74
CA THR A 40 17.87 -17.54 9.82
C THR A 40 18.03 -18.22 11.18
N ASP A 41 18.26 -17.43 12.22
CA ASP A 41 18.22 -17.86 13.62
C ASP A 41 16.83 -17.68 14.26
N THR A 42 16.07 -16.70 13.76
CA THR A 42 14.71 -16.36 14.19
C THR A 42 13.82 -16.14 12.97
N LEU A 43 12.69 -16.83 12.94
CA LEU A 43 11.63 -16.60 11.96
C LEU A 43 10.51 -15.80 12.62
N THR A 44 10.50 -14.50 12.35
CA THR A 44 9.49 -13.58 12.88
C THR A 44 8.31 -13.47 11.92
N PHE A 45 7.10 -13.40 12.44
CA PHE A 45 5.88 -12.97 11.78
C PHE A 45 5.53 -11.60 12.34
N ASP A 46 5.07 -10.70 11.48
CA ASP A 46 4.60 -9.38 11.91
C ASP A 46 3.27 -9.52 12.66
N THR A 47 2.47 -8.46 12.67
CA THR A 47 1.12 -8.47 13.24
C THR A 47 0.26 -9.52 12.53
N VAL A 48 -0.24 -10.49 13.29
CA VAL A 48 -1.18 -11.53 12.84
C VAL A 48 -2.50 -11.30 13.57
N PHE A 49 -3.58 -11.12 12.82
CA PHE A 49 -4.90 -11.03 13.42
C PHE A 49 -5.28 -12.35 14.06
N THR A 50 -5.71 -12.30 15.31
CA THR A 50 -6.16 -13.50 16.01
C THR A 50 -7.33 -14.15 15.28
N THR A 51 -7.45 -15.47 15.35
CA THR A 51 -8.40 -16.32 14.59
C THR A 51 -8.15 -16.41 13.07
N VAL A 52 -7.28 -15.56 12.52
CA VAL A 52 -6.88 -15.62 11.11
C VAL A 52 -5.50 -16.27 11.00
N GLY A 53 -5.33 -17.20 10.06
CA GLY A 53 -4.03 -17.80 9.78
C GLY A 53 -3.07 -16.77 9.19
N SER A 54 -1.80 -16.82 9.57
CA SER A 54 -0.76 -16.00 8.96
C SER A 54 -0.49 -16.42 7.52
N ALA A 55 0.19 -15.55 6.75
CA ALA A 55 0.91 -16.00 5.58
C ALA A 55 1.97 -17.05 5.96
N THR A 56 2.27 -17.99 5.06
CA THR A 56 3.33 -18.98 5.27
C THR A 56 4.70 -18.33 5.06
N ARG A 57 5.60 -18.45 6.04
CA ARG A 57 7.01 -18.09 5.92
C ARG A 57 7.86 -19.36 5.89
N GLY A 58 9.12 -19.24 5.49
CA GLY A 58 10.01 -20.38 5.53
C GLY A 58 11.46 -19.99 5.56
N PHE A 59 12.29 -20.95 5.94
CA PHE A 59 13.75 -20.83 5.99
C PHE A 59 14.37 -22.10 5.42
N MET A 60 15.64 -21.98 5.03
CA MET A 60 16.41 -23.08 4.48
C MET A 60 17.32 -23.66 5.56
N VAL A 61 17.44 -24.97 5.55
CA VAL A 61 18.37 -25.75 6.37
C VAL A 61 19.40 -26.35 5.43
N TYR A 62 20.67 -26.02 5.64
CA TYR A 62 21.76 -26.43 4.76
C TYR A 62 22.66 -27.45 5.46
N ASN A 63 23.08 -28.45 4.69
CA ASN A 63 24.27 -29.23 4.99
C ASN A 63 25.46 -28.61 4.23
N PRO A 64 26.31 -27.80 4.88
CA PRO A 64 27.44 -27.18 4.21
C PRO A 64 28.60 -28.16 3.97
N HIS A 65 28.52 -29.41 4.44
CA HIS A 65 29.63 -30.35 4.49
C HIS A 65 29.69 -31.26 3.26
N GLY A 66 30.83 -31.93 3.08
CA GLY A 66 31.05 -32.92 2.03
C GLY A 66 30.48 -34.31 2.31
N GLU A 67 29.88 -34.49 3.49
CA GLU A 67 29.31 -35.75 3.98
C GLU A 67 27.79 -35.66 4.05
N ASN A 68 27.10 -36.80 3.89
CA ASN A 68 25.66 -36.86 4.11
C ASN A 68 25.37 -36.80 5.61
N LEU A 69 24.32 -36.08 6.00
CA LEU A 69 23.88 -35.96 7.38
C LEU A 69 22.48 -36.55 7.53
N ARG A 70 22.23 -37.19 8.68
CA ARG A 70 20.88 -37.58 9.10
C ARG A 70 20.43 -36.69 10.25
N ILE A 71 19.35 -35.96 10.02
CA ILE A 71 18.68 -35.20 11.08
C ILE A 71 17.80 -36.18 11.84
N SER A 72 18.27 -36.59 13.02
CA SER A 72 17.57 -37.52 13.90
C SER A 72 16.16 -37.05 14.23
N SER A 73 15.99 -35.74 14.47
CA SER A 73 14.65 -35.17 14.64
C SER A 73 14.56 -33.70 14.29
N VAL A 74 13.39 -33.31 13.78
CA VAL A 74 12.93 -31.91 13.69
C VAL A 74 11.62 -31.81 14.46
N THR A 75 11.58 -31.00 15.52
CA THR A 75 10.42 -30.94 16.43
C THR A 75 10.02 -29.51 16.74
N LEU A 76 8.73 -29.20 16.60
CA LEU A 76 8.14 -27.95 17.10
C LEU A 76 7.96 -28.08 18.62
N ALA A 77 8.66 -27.25 19.40
CA ALA A 77 8.75 -27.40 20.85
C ALA A 77 7.38 -27.29 21.56
N GLY A 78 6.53 -26.37 21.13
CA GLY A 78 5.17 -26.21 21.65
C GLY A 78 4.17 -27.27 21.16
N ALA A 79 4.57 -28.19 20.27
CA ALA A 79 3.72 -29.23 19.68
C ALA A 79 2.37 -28.68 19.13
N GLY A 80 2.40 -27.47 18.56
CA GLY A 80 1.22 -26.79 18.01
C GLY A 80 0.37 -26.01 19.01
N ARG A 81 0.65 -26.09 20.32
CA ARG A 81 -0.10 -25.37 21.37
C ARG A 81 0.09 -23.85 21.30
N SER A 82 1.24 -23.42 20.78
CA SER A 82 1.57 -22.02 20.51
C SER A 82 0.84 -21.44 19.29
N GLY A 83 0.11 -22.27 18.53
CA GLY A 83 -0.55 -21.90 17.28
C GLY A 83 0.36 -22.01 16.04
N PHE A 84 1.67 -22.21 16.22
CA PHE A 84 2.60 -22.47 15.11
C PHE A 84 2.37 -23.87 14.52
N ARG A 85 2.51 -23.98 13.21
CA ARG A 85 2.45 -25.23 12.44
C ARG A 85 3.60 -25.23 11.46
N ILE A 86 4.24 -26.40 11.29
CA ILE A 86 5.42 -26.52 10.44
C ILE A 86 5.21 -27.59 9.35
N ASN A 87 5.87 -27.37 8.23
CA ASN A 87 6.05 -28.34 7.16
C ASN A 87 7.55 -28.45 6.87
N VAL A 88 8.07 -29.67 6.90
CA VAL A 88 9.48 -29.97 6.65
C VAL A 88 9.54 -30.78 5.37
N ASP A 89 10.14 -30.20 4.34
CA ASP A 89 10.36 -30.82 3.04
C ASP A 89 9.10 -31.49 2.44
N GLY A 90 8.00 -30.74 2.42
CA GLY A 90 6.71 -31.18 1.87
C GLY A 90 5.80 -31.88 2.89
N HIS A 91 6.31 -32.31 4.04
CA HIS A 91 5.54 -33.07 5.04
C HIS A 91 5.05 -32.16 6.17
N LYS A 92 3.74 -32.20 6.48
CA LYS A 92 3.15 -31.43 7.59
C LYS A 92 3.17 -32.25 8.89
N GLY A 93 3.46 -31.61 10.01
CA GLY A 93 3.51 -32.28 11.31
C GLY A 93 4.20 -31.43 12.38
N ASN A 94 4.21 -31.91 13.62
CA ASN A 94 4.87 -31.24 14.74
C ASN A 94 6.20 -31.91 15.13
N SER A 95 6.46 -33.11 14.60
CA SER A 95 7.70 -33.86 14.80
C SER A 95 7.96 -34.72 13.57
N PHE A 96 9.23 -34.77 13.18
CA PHE A 96 9.74 -35.54 12.05
C PHE A 96 11.01 -36.26 12.52
N GLN A 97 11.27 -37.45 12.00
CA GLN A 97 12.40 -38.29 12.39
C GLN A 97 13.16 -38.76 11.15
N ASP A 98 14.44 -39.04 11.34
CA ASP A 98 15.31 -39.68 10.33
C ASP A 98 15.26 -39.00 8.95
N ILE A 99 15.40 -37.67 8.95
CA ILE A 99 15.41 -36.89 7.70
C ILE A 99 16.82 -36.92 7.12
N ASP A 100 16.94 -37.48 5.92
CA ASP A 100 18.20 -37.53 5.17
C ASP A 100 18.48 -36.18 4.51
N LEU A 101 19.70 -35.66 4.69
CA LEU A 101 20.15 -34.42 4.07
C LEU A 101 21.52 -34.64 3.43
N TRP A 102 21.54 -34.73 2.10
CA TRP A 102 22.73 -35.06 1.35
C TRP A 102 23.84 -33.99 1.48
N LYS A 103 25.06 -34.41 1.17
CA LYS A 103 26.23 -33.53 1.13
C LYS A 103 25.97 -32.32 0.25
N ARG A 104 26.33 -31.13 0.74
CA ARG A 104 26.14 -29.85 0.04
C ARG A 104 24.69 -29.54 -0.36
N ASP A 105 23.73 -30.21 0.23
CA ASP A 105 22.30 -30.05 -0.08
C ASP A 105 21.57 -29.20 0.97
N SER A 106 20.30 -28.92 0.71
CA SER A 106 19.42 -28.16 1.60
C SER A 106 18.00 -28.66 1.55
N LEU A 107 17.31 -28.55 2.68
CA LEU A 107 15.86 -28.73 2.75
C LEU A 107 15.17 -27.42 3.13
N ARG A 108 13.87 -27.35 2.87
CA ARG A 108 13.04 -26.19 3.18
C ARG A 108 12.09 -26.49 4.34
N VAL A 109 11.99 -25.55 5.27
CA VAL A 109 10.99 -25.56 6.34
C VAL A 109 10.02 -24.41 6.11
N LEU A 110 8.73 -24.72 6.07
CA LEU A 110 7.64 -23.75 6.03
C LEU A 110 6.96 -23.70 7.38
N VAL A 111 6.53 -22.51 7.78
CA VAL A 111 5.92 -22.21 9.07
C VAL A 111 4.73 -21.28 8.84
N GLU A 112 3.63 -21.59 9.51
CA GLU A 112 2.44 -20.73 9.61
C GLU A 112 2.01 -20.64 11.07
N VAL A 113 1.28 -19.60 11.44
CA VAL A 113 0.74 -19.42 12.80
C VAL A 113 -0.71 -19.00 12.74
N THR A 114 -1.54 -19.58 13.59
CA THR A 114 -2.88 -19.06 13.88
C THR A 114 -2.93 -18.68 15.34
N VAL A 115 -3.09 -17.39 15.60
CA VAL A 115 -3.08 -16.87 16.97
C VAL A 115 -4.43 -17.04 17.62
N THR A 116 -4.46 -17.64 18.80
CA THR A 116 -5.65 -17.67 19.67
C THR A 116 -5.89 -16.29 20.30
N PRO A 117 -7.13 -15.76 20.29
CA PRO A 117 -7.44 -14.49 20.92
C PRO A 117 -7.06 -14.42 22.39
N GLY A 118 -6.50 -13.28 22.80
CA GLY A 118 -6.09 -13.02 24.19
C GLY A 118 -7.02 -12.07 24.95
N ASP A 119 -8.03 -11.52 24.26
CA ASP A 119 -8.84 -10.36 24.66
C ASP A 119 -8.01 -9.15 25.13
N LYS A 120 -6.98 -8.83 24.36
CA LYS A 120 -6.05 -7.73 24.57
C LYS A 120 -6.22 -6.69 23.47
N ASP A 121 -6.33 -5.44 23.87
CA ASP A 121 -6.41 -4.32 22.93
C ASP A 121 -5.07 -4.06 22.22
N ARG A 122 -3.96 -4.32 22.90
CA ARG A 122 -2.60 -4.14 22.37
C ARG A 122 -2.03 -5.43 21.80
N PRO A 123 -1.14 -5.35 20.78
CA PRO A 123 -0.42 -6.52 20.29
C PRO A 123 0.33 -7.26 21.39
N PHE A 124 0.42 -8.59 21.27
CA PHE A 124 1.14 -9.44 22.22
C PHE A 124 2.06 -10.43 21.51
N LEU A 125 3.22 -10.69 22.09
CA LEU A 125 4.22 -11.60 21.54
C LEU A 125 3.85 -13.06 21.81
N ILE A 126 4.03 -13.91 20.81
CA ILE A 126 3.88 -15.36 20.86
C ILE A 126 5.19 -15.97 20.38
N GLU A 127 5.71 -16.92 21.14
CA GLU A 127 7.01 -17.52 20.88
C GLU A 127 6.91 -19.04 20.85
N ASP A 128 7.73 -19.65 20.00
CA ASP A 128 7.99 -21.08 19.99
C ASP A 128 9.39 -21.31 19.39
N SER A 129 9.76 -22.57 19.17
CA SER A 129 11.02 -22.92 18.54
C SER A 129 10.94 -24.24 17.80
N ILE A 130 11.73 -24.36 16.73
CA ILE A 130 11.94 -25.62 16.02
C ILE A 130 13.30 -26.16 16.45
N VAL A 131 13.29 -27.35 17.02
CA VAL A 131 14.47 -28.03 17.55
C VAL A 131 14.94 -29.07 16.54
N PHE A 132 16.19 -28.95 16.11
CA PHE A 132 16.89 -29.89 15.23
C PHE A 132 17.89 -30.71 16.06
N LEU A 133 17.87 -32.03 15.89
CA LEU A 133 18.85 -32.95 16.45
C LEU A 133 19.62 -33.63 15.32
N THR A 134 20.93 -33.43 15.26
CA THR A 134 21.83 -34.03 14.26
C THR A 134 23.14 -34.40 14.95
N ASN A 135 23.62 -35.63 14.80
CA ASN A 135 24.87 -36.10 15.41
C ASN A 135 24.97 -35.83 16.92
N GLY A 136 23.86 -36.01 17.65
CA GLY A 136 23.76 -35.72 19.08
C GLY A 136 23.80 -34.23 19.45
N ARG A 137 23.85 -33.32 18.47
CA ARG A 137 23.81 -31.87 18.69
C ARG A 137 22.43 -31.31 18.50
N ARG A 138 22.00 -30.51 19.48
CA ARG A 138 20.77 -29.73 19.46
C ARG A 138 21.03 -28.35 18.85
N GLN A 139 20.28 -27.99 17.81
CA GLN A 139 20.23 -26.64 17.24
C GLN A 139 18.79 -26.14 17.22
N ILE A 140 18.59 -24.83 17.29
CA ILE A 140 17.26 -24.22 17.43
C ILE A 140 17.11 -23.08 16.43
N VAL A 141 15.92 -23.00 15.82
CA VAL A 141 15.43 -21.80 15.15
C VAL A 141 14.24 -21.26 15.97
N ARG A 142 14.30 -19.99 16.36
CA ARG A 142 13.24 -19.33 17.14
C ARG A 142 12.08 -18.94 16.24
N LEU A 143 10.86 -19.02 16.75
CA LEU A 143 9.65 -18.54 16.09
C LEU A 143 9.05 -17.43 16.95
N GLN A 144 8.71 -16.30 16.31
CA GLN A 144 8.09 -15.16 16.99
C GLN A 144 6.94 -14.62 16.15
N ALA A 145 5.82 -14.25 16.77
CA ALA A 145 4.69 -13.60 16.11
C ALA A 145 4.05 -12.56 17.03
N PHE A 146 3.53 -11.47 16.48
CA PHE A 146 2.75 -10.49 17.24
C PHE A 146 1.26 -10.69 16.97
N GLY A 147 0.51 -11.21 17.95
CA GLY A 147 -0.93 -11.35 17.87
C GLY A 147 -1.64 -10.01 18.08
N GLN A 148 -2.65 -9.69 17.27
CA GLN A 148 -3.53 -8.53 17.46
C GLN A 148 -4.99 -8.98 17.43
N ASP A 149 -5.70 -8.78 18.54
CA ASP A 149 -7.14 -9.00 18.57
C ASP A 149 -7.83 -7.91 17.75
N VAL A 150 -8.86 -8.29 16.99
CA VAL A 150 -9.64 -7.38 16.14
C VAL A 150 -11.13 -7.56 16.35
N ARG A 151 -11.89 -6.49 16.14
CA ARG A 151 -13.35 -6.53 16.06
C ARG A 151 -13.74 -6.90 14.63
N ILE A 152 -14.22 -8.13 14.47
CA ILE A 152 -14.59 -8.67 13.15
C ILE A 152 -15.99 -8.19 12.77
N ILE A 153 -16.13 -7.63 11.57
CA ILE A 153 -17.39 -7.26 10.92
C ILE A 153 -17.54 -8.12 9.66
N ARG A 154 -18.61 -8.92 9.59
CA ARG A 154 -18.91 -9.88 8.51
C ARG A 154 -20.38 -9.75 8.08
N GLY A 155 -20.72 -10.34 6.93
CA GLY A 155 -22.10 -10.45 6.45
C GLY A 155 -22.64 -9.18 5.79
N GLY A 156 -21.77 -8.25 5.38
CA GLY A 156 -22.18 -7.02 4.71
C GLY A 156 -22.93 -6.06 5.62
N GLN A 157 -22.44 -5.89 6.86
CA GLN A 157 -23.11 -5.11 7.90
C GLN A 157 -23.53 -3.73 7.41
N THR A 158 -24.76 -3.35 7.72
CA THR A 158 -25.27 -2.00 7.54
C THR A 158 -25.52 -1.36 8.90
N TYR A 159 -24.95 -0.20 9.16
CA TYR A 159 -25.32 0.63 10.30
C TYR A 159 -26.56 1.45 9.97
N THR A 160 -27.64 1.16 10.69
CA THR A 160 -28.95 1.83 10.59
C THR A 160 -29.15 2.90 11.68
N GLU A 161 -28.20 3.00 12.61
CA GLU A 161 -28.19 3.96 13.70
C GLU A 161 -26.80 4.60 13.82
N ASN A 162 -26.76 5.81 14.37
CA ASN A 162 -25.50 6.53 14.57
C ASN A 162 -24.54 5.67 15.38
N THR A 163 -23.35 5.45 14.82
CA THR A 163 -22.39 4.48 15.36
C THR A 163 -21.02 5.13 15.51
N THR A 164 -20.36 4.86 16.63
CA THR A 164 -18.98 5.32 16.88
C THR A 164 -18.05 4.12 16.97
N LEU A 165 -16.97 4.14 16.18
CA LEU A 165 -15.89 3.16 16.23
C LEU A 165 -14.72 3.73 17.00
N THR A 166 -14.38 3.07 18.12
CA THR A 166 -13.35 3.50 19.05
C THR A 166 -11.95 3.12 18.58
N ALA A 167 -10.92 3.78 19.09
CA ALA A 167 -9.53 3.43 18.77
C ALA A 167 -8.93 2.30 19.62
N ALA A 168 -9.68 1.72 20.57
CA ALA A 168 -9.17 0.72 21.51
C ALA A 168 -8.70 -0.57 20.82
N ARG A 169 -9.46 -1.03 19.82
CA ARG A 169 -9.17 -2.26 19.07
C ARG A 169 -9.41 -2.04 17.59
N PRO A 170 -8.53 -2.52 16.69
CA PRO A 170 -8.76 -2.41 15.26
C PRO A 170 -9.99 -3.21 14.81
N TYR A 171 -10.57 -2.82 13.68
CA TYR A 171 -11.71 -3.49 13.07
C TYR A 171 -11.26 -4.24 11.81
N LEU A 172 -11.78 -5.44 11.59
CA LEU A 172 -11.54 -6.23 10.38
C LEU A 172 -12.87 -6.45 9.63
N ILE A 173 -13.02 -5.82 8.48
CA ILE A 173 -14.23 -5.82 7.66
C ILE A 173 -14.06 -6.80 6.49
N TYR A 174 -14.92 -7.83 6.40
CA TYR A 174 -14.82 -8.87 5.35
C TYR A 174 -15.63 -8.59 4.08
N ASP A 175 -16.92 -8.26 4.19
CA ASP A 175 -17.86 -8.28 3.06
C ASP A 175 -18.37 -6.88 2.67
N SER A 176 -17.72 -5.84 3.18
CA SER A 176 -18.10 -4.40 3.18
C SER A 176 -18.90 -3.96 4.42
N LEU A 177 -18.79 -2.66 4.69
CA LEU A 177 -19.53 -1.95 5.73
C LEU A 177 -20.32 -0.81 5.09
N THR A 178 -21.62 -0.76 5.34
CA THR A 178 -22.50 0.29 4.82
C THR A 178 -22.98 1.21 5.94
N VAL A 179 -22.93 2.51 5.71
CA VAL A 179 -23.55 3.53 6.57
C VAL A 179 -24.84 3.98 5.89
N ALA A 180 -25.99 3.63 6.44
CA ALA A 180 -27.28 3.91 5.81
C ALA A 180 -27.56 5.41 5.67
N LYS A 181 -28.47 5.77 4.76
CA LYS A 181 -28.90 7.16 4.56
C LYS A 181 -29.42 7.75 5.87
N GLY A 182 -28.95 8.96 6.21
CA GLY A 182 -29.32 9.66 7.45
C GLY A 182 -28.55 9.21 8.70
N VAL A 183 -27.72 8.17 8.59
CA VAL A 183 -26.89 7.66 9.69
C VAL A 183 -25.50 8.29 9.64
N THR A 184 -24.93 8.57 10.81
CA THR A 184 -23.53 9.02 10.94
C THR A 184 -22.66 7.91 11.51
N LEU A 185 -21.57 7.59 10.80
CA LEU A 185 -20.46 6.79 11.32
C LEU A 185 -19.35 7.73 11.77
N THR A 186 -19.01 7.66 13.06
CA THR A 186 -17.90 8.41 13.65
C THR A 186 -16.72 7.50 13.92
N LEU A 187 -15.52 7.88 13.47
CA LEU A 187 -14.26 7.20 13.78
C LEU A 187 -13.47 8.07 14.76
N GLU A 188 -13.16 7.51 15.93
CA GLU A 188 -12.35 8.20 16.93
C GLU A 188 -10.88 8.36 16.50
N PRO A 189 -10.16 9.39 17.00
CA PRO A 189 -8.73 9.54 16.73
C PRO A 189 -7.92 8.26 17.03
N GLY A 190 -7.15 7.79 16.06
CA GLY A 190 -6.34 6.57 16.16
C GLY A 190 -7.06 5.27 15.78
N ALA A 191 -8.35 5.33 15.40
CA ALA A 191 -9.06 4.16 14.92
C ALA A 191 -8.37 3.58 13.67
N THR A 192 -8.31 2.24 13.60
CA THR A 192 -7.73 1.51 12.47
C THR A 192 -8.73 0.50 11.95
N LEU A 193 -9.07 0.61 10.66
CA LEU A 193 -9.97 -0.30 9.96
C LEU A 193 -9.18 -1.03 8.88
N TYR A 194 -9.21 -2.36 8.96
CA TYR A 194 -8.68 -3.28 7.98
C TYR A 194 -9.80 -3.84 7.12
N PHE A 195 -9.62 -3.79 5.81
CA PHE A 195 -10.58 -4.30 4.85
C PHE A 195 -10.01 -5.53 4.17
N HIS A 196 -10.80 -6.60 4.15
CA HIS A 196 -10.48 -7.79 3.38
C HIS A 196 -10.55 -7.48 1.88
N HIS A 197 -9.97 -8.37 1.07
CA HIS A 197 -9.97 -8.25 -0.38
C HIS A 197 -11.38 -7.97 -0.91
N GLN A 198 -11.49 -6.95 -1.77
CA GLN A 198 -12.73 -6.42 -2.36
C GLN A 198 -13.75 -5.80 -1.39
N ALA A 199 -13.55 -5.78 -0.08
CA ALA A 199 -14.45 -5.09 0.85
C ALA A 199 -14.44 -3.57 0.63
N LEU A 200 -15.59 -2.92 0.84
CA LEU A 200 -15.79 -1.48 0.68
C LEU A 200 -16.22 -0.84 2.01
N LEU A 201 -15.99 0.46 2.12
CA LEU A 201 -16.81 1.33 2.96
C LEU A 201 -17.81 2.08 2.07
N ILE A 202 -19.10 1.78 2.23
CA ILE A 202 -20.17 2.42 1.46
C ILE A 202 -20.87 3.42 2.38
N VAL A 203 -20.86 4.69 2.00
CA VAL A 203 -21.40 5.77 2.81
C VAL A 203 -22.61 6.35 2.09
N ALA A 204 -23.82 5.94 2.49
CA ALA A 204 -25.07 6.57 2.07
C ALA A 204 -25.52 7.70 3.01
N GLY A 205 -25.10 7.63 4.27
CA GLY A 205 -25.24 8.68 5.28
C GLY A 205 -24.02 9.60 5.34
N THR A 206 -23.43 9.75 6.51
CA THR A 206 -22.29 10.64 6.77
C THR A 206 -21.15 9.91 7.47
N LEU A 207 -19.92 10.11 7.00
CA LEU A 207 -18.69 9.65 7.63
C LEU A 207 -17.99 10.84 8.32
N LYS A 208 -17.73 10.71 9.62
CA LYS A 208 -16.94 11.64 10.42
C LYS A 208 -15.68 10.95 10.94
N ALA A 209 -14.57 11.13 10.23
CA ALA A 209 -13.27 10.61 10.65
C ALA A 209 -12.33 11.79 10.94
N LYS A 210 -12.23 12.15 12.23
CA LYS A 210 -11.39 13.27 12.69
C LYS A 210 -10.28 12.74 13.57
N GLY A 211 -9.17 12.36 12.95
CA GLY A 211 -7.93 12.04 13.65
C GLY A 211 -7.25 13.28 14.21
N THR A 212 -6.14 13.06 14.89
CA THR A 212 -5.19 14.12 15.24
C THR A 212 -3.82 13.79 14.66
N ARG A 213 -2.89 14.76 14.68
CA ARG A 213 -1.50 14.51 14.25
C ARG A 213 -0.88 13.30 14.97
N ASP A 214 -1.12 13.20 16.27
CA ASP A 214 -0.50 12.17 17.12
C ASP A 214 -1.32 10.86 17.10
N ARG A 215 -2.59 10.92 16.69
CA ARG A 215 -3.50 9.78 16.57
C ARG A 215 -4.27 9.82 15.24
N PRO A 216 -3.58 9.63 14.10
CA PRO A 216 -4.21 9.62 12.80
C PRO A 216 -5.12 8.38 12.65
N ILE A 217 -6.19 8.52 11.88
CA ILE A 217 -7.09 7.39 11.57
C ILE A 217 -6.57 6.66 10.34
N THR A 218 -6.60 5.33 10.34
CA THR A 218 -6.07 4.49 9.25
C THR A 218 -7.14 3.59 8.65
N LEU A 219 -7.26 3.60 7.32
CA LEU A 219 -8.07 2.68 6.52
C LEU A 219 -7.18 2.02 5.47
N ARG A 220 -7.06 0.69 5.52
CA ARG A 220 -6.13 -0.08 4.66
C ARG A 220 -6.57 -1.52 4.46
N GLY A 221 -5.89 -2.24 3.58
CA GLY A 221 -6.04 -3.69 3.43
C GLY A 221 -5.53 -4.48 4.64
N ASP A 222 -6.08 -5.68 4.83
CA ASP A 222 -5.79 -6.59 5.94
C ASP A 222 -4.52 -7.45 5.76
N ARG A 223 -3.86 -7.37 4.59
CA ARG A 223 -2.54 -8.00 4.36
C ARG A 223 -1.42 -7.16 4.96
N LEU A 224 -0.78 -7.69 6.01
CA LEU A 224 0.30 -7.05 6.75
C LEU A 224 1.69 -7.60 6.39
N ASP A 225 1.75 -8.65 5.58
CA ASP A 225 2.97 -9.30 5.14
C ASP A 225 3.66 -8.59 3.95
N SER A 226 4.67 -9.22 3.37
CA SER A 226 5.45 -8.70 2.23
C SER A 226 5.44 -9.68 1.08
N ILE A 227 5.45 -9.19 -0.17
CA ILE A 227 5.36 -10.04 -1.38
C ILE A 227 6.56 -11.00 -1.48
N TYR A 228 7.76 -10.53 -1.16
CA TYR A 228 8.98 -11.33 -1.25
C TYR A 228 9.73 -11.29 0.08
N ALA A 229 10.21 -12.44 0.55
CA ALA A 229 11.06 -12.52 1.74
C ALA A 229 12.40 -11.75 1.57
N ASN A 230 12.88 -11.62 0.33
CA ASN A 230 14.20 -11.05 0.02
C ASN A 230 14.15 -9.63 -0.61
N VAL A 231 12.96 -9.17 -1.02
CA VAL A 231 12.73 -7.80 -1.51
C VAL A 231 11.63 -7.23 -0.63
N THR A 232 11.99 -6.33 0.28
CA THR A 232 11.12 -5.72 1.29
C THR A 232 10.06 -4.81 0.65
N LEU A 233 9.16 -5.39 -0.16
CA LEU A 233 7.96 -4.74 -0.65
C LEU A 233 6.78 -5.21 0.22
N PRO A 234 6.44 -4.45 1.29
CA PRO A 234 5.26 -4.74 2.09
C PRO A 234 4.00 -4.59 1.24
N TYR A 235 2.99 -5.45 1.48
CA TYR A 235 1.67 -5.31 0.86
C TYR A 235 1.04 -3.93 1.14
N ASP A 236 1.48 -3.29 2.21
CA ASP A 236 1.13 -1.91 2.57
C ASP A 236 1.55 -0.84 1.55
N ARG A 237 2.28 -1.20 0.49
CA ARG A 237 2.61 -0.31 -0.64
C ARG A 237 1.91 -0.69 -1.94
N VAL A 238 1.29 -1.87 -1.96
CA VAL A 238 0.74 -2.48 -3.17
C VAL A 238 -0.70 -1.97 -3.34
N PRO A 239 -1.08 -1.41 -4.49
CA PRO A 239 -2.46 -1.01 -4.74
C PRO A 239 -3.41 -2.22 -4.83
N GLY A 240 -4.72 -2.00 -4.79
CA GLY A 240 -5.75 -3.03 -5.06
C GLY A 240 -5.92 -4.08 -3.96
N GLN A 241 -5.57 -3.78 -2.71
CA GLN A 241 -5.73 -4.72 -1.58
C GLN A 241 -7.18 -4.82 -1.08
N TRP A 242 -7.96 -3.75 -1.23
CA TRP A 242 -9.38 -3.67 -0.86
C TRP A 242 -10.11 -2.69 -1.78
N GLY A 243 -11.43 -2.65 -1.73
CA GLY A 243 -12.25 -1.85 -2.67
C GLY A 243 -11.92 -0.37 -2.65
N GLY A 244 -12.27 0.31 -1.56
CA GLY A 244 -12.20 1.77 -1.45
C GLY A 244 -13.35 2.33 -0.62
N ILE A 245 -13.47 3.67 -0.61
CA ILE A 245 -14.59 4.36 0.04
C ILE A 245 -15.51 4.93 -1.03
N ARG A 246 -16.75 4.45 -1.06
CA ARG A 246 -17.79 4.98 -1.94
C ARG A 246 -18.72 5.89 -1.16
N PHE A 247 -18.88 7.11 -1.63
CA PHE A 247 -19.88 8.05 -1.14
C PHE A 247 -21.05 8.09 -2.12
N GLU A 248 -22.19 7.57 -1.69
CA GLU A 248 -23.41 7.53 -2.49
C GLU A 248 -23.96 8.94 -2.78
N SER A 249 -24.87 9.06 -3.74
CA SER A 249 -25.49 10.35 -4.12
C SER A 249 -26.17 11.06 -2.94
N THR A 250 -26.63 10.32 -1.93
CA THR A 250 -27.29 10.87 -0.73
C THR A 250 -26.33 11.31 0.37
N SER A 251 -25.03 11.01 0.23
CA SER A 251 -24.03 11.29 1.26
C SER A 251 -23.48 12.69 1.13
N PHE A 252 -23.53 13.43 2.24
CA PHE A 252 -23.07 14.82 2.35
C PHE A 252 -22.45 15.08 3.72
N ASP A 253 -21.79 16.23 3.83
CA ASP A 253 -21.17 16.72 5.07
C ASP A 253 -20.17 15.72 5.67
N ASN A 254 -19.54 14.91 4.82
CA ASN A 254 -18.49 13.98 5.23
C ASN A 254 -17.23 14.74 5.63
N GLU A 255 -16.39 14.11 6.43
CA GLU A 255 -15.20 14.75 6.97
C GLU A 255 -14.07 13.74 7.17
N LEU A 256 -12.94 14.02 6.53
CA LEU A 256 -11.67 13.32 6.74
C LEU A 256 -10.65 14.34 7.22
N GLU A 257 -10.21 14.20 8.46
CA GLU A 257 -9.15 15.02 9.03
C GLU A 257 -8.09 14.12 9.66
N GLN A 258 -6.81 14.32 9.30
CA GLN A 258 -5.70 13.49 9.77
C GLN A 258 -5.90 11.98 9.47
N VAL A 259 -6.53 11.67 8.33
CA VAL A 259 -6.82 10.29 7.89
C VAL A 259 -5.75 9.81 6.92
N SER A 260 -5.43 8.50 6.96
CA SER A 260 -4.65 7.79 5.95
C SER A 260 -5.53 6.70 5.32
N VAL A 261 -5.80 6.82 4.02
CA VAL A 261 -6.49 5.81 3.21
C VAL A 261 -5.51 5.30 2.17
N ARG A 262 -5.31 3.98 2.08
CA ARG A 262 -4.29 3.44 1.16
C ARG A 262 -4.57 2.06 0.63
N ASN A 263 -3.91 1.73 -0.49
CA ASN A 263 -3.85 0.39 -1.09
C ASN A 263 -5.20 -0.08 -1.65
N THR A 264 -5.95 0.82 -2.28
CA THR A 264 -7.32 0.59 -2.73
C THR A 264 -7.40 0.14 -4.19
N THR A 265 -8.56 -0.40 -4.59
CA THR A 265 -8.90 -0.64 -6.00
C THR A 265 -9.37 0.65 -6.66
N PHE A 266 -10.19 1.44 -5.96
CA PHE A 266 -10.50 2.84 -6.24
C PHE A 266 -10.35 3.60 -4.92
N GLY A 267 -9.81 4.82 -4.90
CA GLY A 267 -9.57 5.51 -3.62
C GLY A 267 -10.87 6.03 -2.99
N LEU A 268 -11.24 7.26 -3.33
CA LEU A 268 -12.50 7.89 -2.95
C LEU A 268 -13.39 8.04 -4.20
N ASP A 269 -14.49 7.30 -4.23
CA ASP A 269 -15.47 7.32 -5.32
C ASP A 269 -16.71 8.10 -4.88
N PHE A 270 -16.98 9.23 -5.51
CA PHE A 270 -18.12 10.08 -5.22
C PHE A 270 -19.14 9.99 -6.34
N LEU A 271 -20.24 9.30 -6.07
CA LEU A 271 -21.34 9.19 -7.03
C LEU A 271 -21.98 10.57 -7.31
N PRO A 272 -22.60 10.75 -8.50
CA PRO A 272 -23.18 12.01 -8.91
C PRO A 272 -24.10 12.63 -7.85
N SER A 273 -23.89 13.92 -7.55
CA SER A 273 -24.72 14.66 -6.59
C SER A 273 -24.95 16.11 -7.03
N THR A 274 -25.00 17.07 -6.09
CA THR A 274 -25.16 18.51 -6.37
C THR A 274 -23.95 19.30 -5.84
N PRO A 275 -23.50 20.36 -6.55
CA PRO A 275 -22.49 21.28 -6.05
C PRO A 275 -23.02 22.32 -5.04
N ASP A 276 -24.33 22.37 -4.77
CA ASP A 276 -24.92 23.36 -3.85
C ASP A 276 -24.73 22.99 -2.38
N ARG A 277 -24.37 21.73 -2.10
CA ARG A 277 -24.12 21.23 -0.75
C ARG A 277 -22.79 20.48 -0.73
N ARG A 278 -21.94 20.82 0.25
CA ARG A 278 -20.64 20.17 0.43
C ARG A 278 -20.81 18.66 0.64
N LYS A 279 -20.18 17.89 -0.23
CA LYS A 279 -20.15 16.43 -0.13
C LYS A 279 -19.14 15.98 0.92
N ILE A 280 -17.95 16.58 0.93
CA ILE A 280 -16.88 16.24 1.87
C ILE A 280 -15.90 17.39 2.09
N ARG A 281 -15.34 17.46 3.30
CA ARG A 281 -14.12 18.19 3.62
C ARG A 281 -12.99 17.20 3.89
N ILE A 282 -11.85 17.36 3.22
CA ILE A 282 -10.63 16.56 3.39
C ILE A 282 -9.53 17.51 3.87
N HIS A 283 -9.03 17.33 5.08
CA HIS A 283 -8.02 18.20 5.65
C HIS A 283 -6.84 17.40 6.19
N ASN A 284 -5.62 17.84 5.89
CA ASN A 284 -4.39 17.23 6.37
C ASN A 284 -4.42 15.70 6.26
N SER A 285 -4.92 15.16 5.15
CA SER A 285 -5.15 13.72 4.96
C SER A 285 -4.28 13.15 3.83
N GLN A 286 -4.03 11.85 3.86
CA GLN A 286 -3.27 11.14 2.84
C GLN A 286 -4.15 10.05 2.23
N ILE A 287 -4.35 10.12 0.92
CA ILE A 287 -5.03 9.09 0.14
C ILE A 287 -4.00 8.60 -0.87
N THR A 288 -3.58 7.34 -0.81
CA THR A 288 -2.43 6.87 -1.60
C THR A 288 -2.62 5.48 -2.20
N ASN A 289 -1.94 5.22 -3.32
CA ASN A 289 -1.81 3.88 -3.93
C ASN A 289 -3.16 3.23 -4.30
N SER A 290 -3.72 3.62 -5.44
CA SER A 290 -4.93 2.99 -6.03
C SER A 290 -4.61 2.23 -7.32
N SER A 291 -5.27 1.09 -7.55
CA SER A 291 -5.19 0.37 -8.83
C SER A 291 -6.16 0.90 -9.90
N GLY A 292 -6.94 1.92 -9.56
CA GLY A 292 -7.82 2.68 -10.45
C GLY A 292 -7.59 4.17 -10.24
N ASP A 293 -8.65 4.98 -10.34
CA ASP A 293 -8.61 6.38 -9.91
C ASP A 293 -8.50 6.46 -8.38
N LEU A 294 -7.82 7.49 -7.88
CA LEU A 294 -7.61 7.69 -6.44
C LEU A 294 -8.66 8.63 -5.84
N LEU A 295 -9.14 9.61 -6.59
CA LEU A 295 -10.32 10.40 -6.26
C LEU A 295 -11.10 10.65 -7.54
N ALA A 296 -12.33 10.17 -7.62
CA ALA A 296 -13.22 10.41 -8.75
C ALA A 296 -14.52 11.03 -8.24
N ALA A 297 -14.93 12.17 -8.83
CA ALA A 297 -16.13 12.87 -8.42
C ALA A 297 -16.91 13.41 -9.62
N VAL A 298 -18.24 13.25 -9.56
CA VAL A 298 -19.16 13.78 -10.58
C VAL A 298 -20.12 14.77 -9.94
N ASN A 299 -20.12 16.01 -10.40
CA ASN A 299 -21.05 17.07 -9.99
C ASN A 299 -21.15 17.27 -8.47
N CYS A 300 -20.01 17.25 -7.78
CA CYS A 300 -19.93 17.34 -6.32
C CYS A 300 -19.40 18.70 -5.86
N HIS A 301 -19.62 19.04 -4.58
CA HIS A 301 -18.85 20.08 -3.88
C HIS A 301 -17.82 19.45 -2.94
N ILE A 302 -16.53 19.59 -3.26
CA ILE A 302 -15.41 19.03 -2.46
C ILE A 302 -14.44 20.14 -2.06
N GLU A 303 -14.05 20.13 -0.78
CA GLU A 303 -13.02 21.00 -0.23
C GLU A 303 -11.87 20.13 0.30
N ALA A 304 -10.68 20.29 -0.27
CA ALA A 304 -9.47 19.61 0.15
C ALA A 304 -8.40 20.64 0.56
N SER A 305 -7.74 20.41 1.69
CA SER A 305 -6.63 21.26 2.13
C SER A 305 -5.53 20.51 2.86
N GLY A 306 -4.27 20.92 2.69
CA GLY A 306 -3.12 20.30 3.35
C GLY A 306 -2.95 18.80 3.06
N SER A 307 -3.59 18.29 2.00
CA SER A 307 -3.78 16.86 1.79
C SER A 307 -2.99 16.33 0.60
N GLU A 308 -2.52 15.08 0.74
CA GLU A 308 -1.83 14.36 -0.31
C GLU A 308 -2.78 13.37 -0.99
N PHE A 309 -2.79 13.42 -2.31
CA PHE A 309 -3.37 12.40 -3.18
C PHE A 309 -2.21 11.89 -4.03
N SER A 310 -1.82 10.63 -3.87
CA SER A 310 -0.67 10.12 -4.59
C SER A 310 -0.80 8.69 -5.12
N ASN A 311 -0.18 8.49 -6.28
CA ASN A 311 0.03 7.19 -6.93
C ASN A 311 -1.28 6.44 -7.25
N ALA A 312 -1.68 6.50 -8.51
CA ALA A 312 -2.84 5.78 -9.02
C ALA A 312 -2.49 5.16 -10.37
N VAL A 313 -3.00 3.96 -10.66
CA VAL A 313 -2.93 3.42 -12.02
C VAL A 313 -3.73 4.30 -12.99
N GLY A 314 -4.88 4.81 -12.53
CA GLY A 314 -5.63 5.85 -13.21
C GLY A 314 -5.12 7.25 -12.91
N SER A 315 -6.05 8.19 -12.86
CA SER A 315 -5.82 9.55 -12.40
C SER A 315 -5.72 9.61 -10.88
N THR A 316 -4.93 10.55 -10.38
CA THR A 316 -4.90 10.82 -8.94
C THR A 316 -6.15 11.58 -8.52
N VAL A 317 -6.59 12.53 -9.34
CA VAL A 317 -7.82 13.29 -9.12
C VAL A 317 -8.54 13.48 -10.45
N CYS A 318 -9.77 12.98 -10.56
CA CYS A 318 -10.68 13.18 -11.68
C CYS A 318 -11.96 13.87 -11.19
N LEU A 319 -12.20 15.08 -11.69
CA LEU A 319 -13.32 15.92 -11.29
C LEU A 319 -14.15 16.25 -12.51
N ILE A 320 -15.42 15.84 -12.52
CA ILE A 320 -16.32 16.01 -13.67
C ILE A 320 -17.52 16.85 -13.27
N GLY A 321 -17.51 18.14 -13.63
CA GLY A 321 -18.53 19.12 -13.25
C GLY A 321 -18.65 19.31 -11.72
N GLY A 322 -19.26 20.40 -11.28
CA GLY A 322 -19.42 20.73 -9.86
C GLY A 322 -18.49 21.83 -9.36
N ARG A 323 -18.21 21.82 -8.05
CA ARG A 323 -17.52 22.88 -7.31
C ARG A 323 -16.36 22.33 -6.47
N TYR A 324 -15.15 22.80 -6.72
CA TYR A 324 -13.95 22.22 -6.12
C TYR A 324 -13.01 23.29 -5.60
N ARG A 325 -12.52 23.11 -4.36
CA ARG A 325 -11.46 23.92 -3.78
C ARG A 325 -10.36 23.01 -3.23
N PHE A 326 -9.15 23.15 -3.76
CA PHE A 326 -7.94 22.46 -3.31
C PHE A 326 -6.92 23.51 -2.89
N ALA A 327 -6.46 23.49 -1.65
CA ALA A 327 -5.49 24.46 -1.12
C ALA A 327 -4.35 23.75 -0.40
N HIS A 328 -3.09 24.00 -0.78
CA HIS A 328 -1.95 23.25 -0.26
C HIS A 328 -2.17 21.73 -0.40
N CYS A 329 -2.46 21.27 -1.62
CA CYS A 329 -2.57 19.84 -1.90
C CYS A 329 -1.40 19.37 -2.77
N THR A 330 -0.93 18.16 -2.51
CA THR A 330 0.02 17.46 -3.39
C THR A 330 -0.75 16.39 -4.14
N LEU A 331 -0.84 16.55 -5.46
CA LEU A 331 -1.37 15.58 -6.40
C LEU A 331 -0.16 15.05 -7.17
N SER A 332 0.26 13.82 -6.89
CA SER A 332 1.49 13.28 -7.46
C SER A 332 1.36 11.83 -7.91
N ASN A 333 1.67 11.53 -9.17
CA ASN A 333 1.57 10.17 -9.68
C ASN A 333 2.92 9.64 -10.21
N HIS A 334 3.63 8.92 -9.35
CA HIS A 334 4.92 8.30 -9.66
C HIS A 334 4.88 6.79 -9.46
N ILE A 335 3.69 6.19 -9.54
CA ILE A 335 3.52 4.77 -9.28
C ILE A 335 4.42 3.92 -10.20
N VAL A 336 5.23 3.05 -9.60
CA VAL A 336 6.12 2.11 -10.32
C VAL A 336 5.73 0.65 -10.13
N LEU A 337 4.85 0.37 -9.16
CA LEU A 337 4.38 -0.98 -8.84
C LEU A 337 3.30 -1.48 -9.81
N ALA A 338 2.77 -0.59 -10.64
CA ALA A 338 1.81 -0.89 -11.69
C ALA A 338 1.97 0.11 -12.84
N THR A 339 1.62 -0.32 -14.05
CA THR A 339 1.67 0.55 -15.24
C THR A 339 0.49 1.51 -15.22
N ARG A 340 0.76 2.80 -15.39
CA ARG A 340 -0.28 3.83 -15.50
C ARG A 340 -1.08 3.68 -16.79
N SER A 341 -2.36 4.04 -16.77
CA SER A 341 -3.25 4.02 -17.94
C SER A 341 -2.99 5.13 -18.97
N GLY A 342 -1.96 5.96 -18.75
CA GLY A 342 -1.67 7.15 -19.57
C GLY A 342 -2.54 8.37 -19.23
N THR A 343 -3.39 8.28 -18.21
CA THR A 343 -4.20 9.40 -17.71
C THR A 343 -3.35 10.37 -16.87
N SER A 344 -3.59 11.66 -17.09
CA SER A 344 -2.96 12.74 -16.32
C SER A 344 -3.28 12.63 -14.83
N THR A 345 -2.36 13.10 -13.98
CA THR A 345 -2.54 13.15 -12.52
C THR A 345 -3.81 13.89 -12.13
N LEU A 346 -4.06 15.07 -12.72
CA LEU A 346 -5.28 15.84 -12.56
C LEU A 346 -6.08 15.88 -13.87
N VAL A 347 -7.34 15.47 -13.81
CA VAL A 347 -8.31 15.57 -14.90
C VAL A 347 -9.48 16.44 -14.44
N LEU A 348 -9.74 17.52 -15.18
CA LEU A 348 -10.95 18.32 -15.06
C LEU A 348 -11.81 18.10 -16.31
N ALA A 349 -13.07 17.74 -16.11
CA ALA A 349 -14.02 17.56 -17.20
C ALA A 349 -15.41 18.14 -16.88
N ASP A 350 -16.26 18.23 -17.91
CA ASP A 350 -17.67 18.67 -17.78
C ASP A 350 -18.68 17.64 -18.30
N THR A 351 -18.22 16.46 -18.71
CA THR A 351 -19.07 15.42 -19.28
C THR A 351 -18.70 14.08 -18.68
N ALA A 352 -19.65 13.45 -17.98
CA ALA A 352 -19.50 12.10 -17.42
C ALA A 352 -20.33 11.11 -18.22
N ARG A 353 -19.98 9.82 -18.16
CA ARG A 353 -20.87 8.75 -18.61
C ARG A 353 -21.73 8.29 -17.44
N VAL A 354 -23.04 8.49 -17.54
CA VAL A 354 -24.04 8.03 -16.57
C VAL A 354 -24.93 7.05 -17.31
N ASP A 355 -25.03 5.81 -16.81
CA ASP A 355 -25.78 4.72 -17.45
C ASP A 355 -25.40 4.48 -18.93
N GLY A 356 -24.11 4.63 -19.23
CA GLY A 356 -23.55 4.49 -20.57
C GLY A 356 -23.75 5.69 -21.49
N GLN A 357 -24.52 6.70 -21.10
CA GLN A 357 -24.79 7.90 -21.89
C GLN A 357 -23.96 9.10 -21.44
N PRO A 358 -23.45 9.93 -22.38
CA PRO A 358 -22.78 11.16 -22.02
C PRO A 358 -23.77 12.15 -21.40
N ARG A 359 -23.47 12.62 -20.19
CA ARG A 359 -24.25 13.61 -19.46
C ARG A 359 -23.37 14.79 -19.10
N TYR A 360 -23.87 15.98 -19.43
CA TYR A 360 -23.21 17.24 -19.18
C TYR A 360 -23.43 17.72 -17.74
N PHE A 361 -22.35 18.17 -17.11
CA PHE A 361 -22.31 18.74 -15.77
C PHE A 361 -21.40 19.97 -15.79
N PRO A 362 -21.92 21.20 -15.61
CA PRO A 362 -21.09 22.40 -15.57
C PRO A 362 -20.03 22.32 -14.47
N LEU A 363 -18.79 22.67 -14.80
CA LEU A 363 -17.74 22.91 -13.81
C LEU A 363 -17.86 24.37 -13.36
N SER A 364 -18.67 24.62 -12.33
CA SER A 364 -18.99 25.98 -11.87
C SER A 364 -17.80 26.65 -11.19
N GLU A 365 -16.94 25.87 -10.54
CA GLU A 365 -15.71 26.34 -9.92
C GLU A 365 -14.72 25.16 -9.71
N ALA A 366 -13.47 25.36 -10.09
CA ALA A 366 -12.36 24.49 -9.73
C ALA A 366 -11.13 25.33 -9.40
N ARG A 367 -10.90 25.56 -8.11
CA ARG A 367 -9.82 26.41 -7.60
C ARG A 367 -8.73 25.56 -6.96
N PHE A 368 -7.51 25.74 -7.44
CA PHE A 368 -6.30 25.11 -6.91
C PHE A 368 -5.34 26.20 -6.48
N ASP A 369 -5.08 26.32 -5.18
CA ASP A 369 -4.15 27.30 -4.62
C ASP A 369 -2.99 26.57 -3.92
N ASN A 370 -1.75 27.00 -4.19
CA ASN A 370 -0.56 26.41 -3.59
C ASN A 370 -0.44 24.90 -3.80
N CYS A 371 -0.99 24.37 -4.89
CA CYS A 371 -1.00 22.94 -5.17
C CYS A 371 0.23 22.49 -5.97
N LEU A 372 0.70 21.29 -5.69
CA LEU A 372 1.70 20.59 -6.48
C LEU A 372 0.99 19.54 -7.34
N ILE A 373 1.13 19.62 -8.66
CA ILE A 373 0.56 18.66 -9.63
C ILE A 373 1.72 18.11 -10.47
N ASP A 374 2.09 16.86 -10.23
CA ASP A 374 3.29 16.25 -10.80
C ASP A 374 3.13 14.75 -11.06
N GLY A 375 4.05 14.17 -11.82
CA GLY A 375 4.04 12.74 -12.07
C GLY A 375 5.05 12.27 -13.12
N SER A 376 4.93 10.99 -13.46
CA SER A 376 5.83 10.27 -14.35
C SER A 376 5.44 10.27 -15.83
N ILE A 377 4.32 10.86 -16.26
CA ILE A 377 3.97 10.95 -17.68
C ILE A 377 4.99 11.86 -18.38
N THR A 378 5.60 11.33 -19.44
CA THR A 378 6.43 12.10 -20.35
C THR A 378 5.52 13.06 -21.10
N GLY A 379 5.56 14.34 -20.74
CA GLY A 379 4.73 15.35 -21.38
C GLY A 379 5.03 15.47 -22.87
N ASP A 380 3.98 15.48 -23.68
CA ASP A 380 4.07 15.88 -25.08
C ASP A 380 4.29 17.39 -25.15
N THR A 381 5.54 17.82 -25.41
CA THR A 381 5.92 19.23 -25.47
C THR A 381 5.32 19.98 -26.68
N THR A 382 4.70 19.25 -27.61
CA THR A 382 4.02 19.82 -28.79
C THR A 382 2.57 20.23 -28.50
N LYS A 383 1.93 19.62 -27.49
CA LYS A 383 0.54 19.91 -27.11
C LYS A 383 0.43 20.90 -25.95
N THR A 384 -0.45 21.89 -26.08
CA THR A 384 -0.91 22.70 -24.95
C THR A 384 -1.64 21.79 -23.97
N TYR A 385 -1.27 21.83 -22.69
CA TYR A 385 -1.72 20.87 -21.66
C TYR A 385 -1.18 19.43 -21.83
N GLY A 386 -0.09 19.22 -22.58
CA GLY A 386 0.65 17.95 -22.56
C GLY A 386 1.36 17.77 -21.21
N GLY A 387 1.04 16.70 -20.48
CA GLY A 387 1.63 16.40 -19.16
C GLY A 387 0.61 15.88 -18.15
N GLU A 388 0.72 16.35 -16.90
CA GLU A 388 -0.03 15.84 -15.74
C GLU A 388 -1.32 16.61 -15.44
N LEU A 389 -1.73 17.49 -16.34
CA LEU A 389 -3.00 18.23 -16.29
C LEU A 389 -3.78 17.99 -17.59
N ALA A 390 -5.00 17.46 -17.48
CA ALA A 390 -5.94 17.35 -18.58
C ALA A 390 -7.18 18.21 -18.33
N LEU A 391 -7.55 19.01 -19.33
CA LEU A 391 -8.77 19.81 -19.35
C LEU A 391 -9.66 19.34 -20.49
N VAL A 392 -10.77 18.67 -20.18
CA VAL A 392 -11.61 17.97 -21.15
C VAL A 392 -13.01 18.58 -21.15
N SER A 393 -13.34 19.36 -22.18
CA SER A 393 -14.69 19.89 -22.37
C SER A 393 -15.43 19.19 -23.51
N ARG A 394 -16.76 19.16 -23.44
CA ARG A 394 -17.69 18.55 -24.41
C ARG A 394 -17.34 18.81 -25.88
N ASP A 395 -16.82 19.98 -26.22
CA ASP A 395 -16.51 20.37 -27.60
C ASP A 395 -15.19 19.78 -28.12
N GLY A 396 -14.46 18.98 -27.33
CA GLY A 396 -13.17 18.40 -27.69
C GLY A 396 -12.04 19.44 -27.86
N ARG A 397 -12.35 20.72 -27.67
CA ARG A 397 -11.40 21.83 -27.64
C ARG A 397 -10.85 21.99 -26.22
N PRO A 398 -9.58 22.42 -26.04
CA PRO A 398 -9.11 22.84 -24.73
C PRO A 398 -10.07 23.91 -24.23
N ALA A 399 -10.70 23.70 -23.07
CA ALA A 399 -11.73 24.59 -22.57
C ALA A 399 -11.17 26.02 -22.47
N THR A 400 -11.56 26.90 -23.40
CA THR A 400 -11.27 28.33 -23.34
C THR A 400 -12.26 28.95 -22.36
N GLY A 401 -12.16 28.55 -21.10
CA GLY A 401 -12.77 29.23 -19.96
C GLY A 401 -14.15 29.87 -20.17
N SER A 402 -15.18 29.06 -20.38
CA SER A 402 -16.59 29.49 -20.33
C SER A 402 -17.06 29.65 -18.88
N SER A 403 -18.18 30.36 -18.64
CA SER A 403 -18.87 30.35 -17.33
C SER A 403 -19.29 28.94 -16.89
N THR A 404 -19.33 27.99 -17.83
CA THR A 404 -19.71 26.60 -17.59
C THR A 404 -18.52 25.64 -17.45
N PHE A 405 -17.28 26.14 -17.62
CA PHE A 405 -16.03 25.42 -17.39
C PHE A 405 -15.01 26.33 -16.69
N ASN A 406 -15.24 26.58 -15.41
CA ASN A 406 -14.53 27.60 -14.65
C ASN A 406 -13.46 27.00 -13.73
N TYR A 407 -12.18 27.21 -14.07
CA TYR A 407 -11.04 26.78 -13.27
C TYR A 407 -10.00 27.87 -13.09
N HIS A 408 -9.28 27.83 -11.96
CA HIS A 408 -8.20 28.73 -11.61
C HIS A 408 -7.10 28.00 -10.82
N PHE A 409 -5.85 28.34 -11.14
CA PHE A 409 -4.65 27.87 -10.46
C PHE A 409 -3.85 29.08 -9.96
N THR A 410 -3.54 29.12 -8.66
CA THR A 410 -2.78 30.21 -8.02
C THR A 410 -1.57 29.64 -7.31
N ALA A 411 -0.37 30.13 -7.64
CA ALA A 411 0.89 29.74 -7.00
C ALA A 411 1.09 28.21 -6.94
N CYS A 412 0.70 27.51 -8.02
CA CYS A 412 0.83 26.07 -8.14
C CYS A 412 2.12 25.68 -8.87
N TYR A 413 2.62 24.47 -8.61
CA TYR A 413 3.54 23.79 -9.52
C TYR A 413 2.75 22.82 -10.38
N ILE A 414 2.95 22.83 -11.69
CA ILE A 414 2.24 21.95 -12.63
C ILE A 414 3.22 21.35 -13.64
N LEU A 415 3.29 20.02 -13.71
CA LEU A 415 4.06 19.33 -14.75
C LEU A 415 3.31 19.37 -16.08
N THR A 416 3.46 20.47 -16.80
CA THR A 416 2.99 20.65 -18.18
C THR A 416 3.87 21.65 -18.91
N LYS A 417 3.64 21.85 -20.21
CA LYS A 417 4.28 22.90 -21.00
C LYS A 417 3.91 24.25 -20.37
N ALA A 418 4.89 25.15 -20.27
CA ALA A 418 4.64 26.49 -19.76
C ALA A 418 3.48 27.16 -20.52
N LEU A 419 2.45 27.56 -19.78
CA LEU A 419 1.30 28.27 -20.29
C LEU A 419 1.54 29.76 -20.11
N LYS A 420 1.88 30.45 -21.20
CA LYS A 420 2.07 31.90 -21.21
C LYS A 420 0.74 32.61 -21.44
N ASP A 421 0.57 33.79 -20.85
CA ASP A 421 -0.56 34.70 -21.10
C ASP A 421 -1.96 34.12 -20.82
N ASN A 422 -2.08 33.17 -19.89
CA ASN A 422 -3.37 32.62 -19.47
C ASN A 422 -3.74 33.13 -18.06
N PRO A 423 -4.76 34.00 -17.91
CA PRO A 423 -5.14 34.59 -16.62
C PRO A 423 -5.71 33.58 -15.61
N ARG A 424 -5.99 32.33 -16.05
CA ARG A 424 -6.41 31.24 -15.16
C ARG A 424 -5.24 30.60 -14.40
N PHE A 425 -3.99 30.93 -14.74
CA PHE A 425 -2.79 30.44 -14.07
C PHE A 425 -1.99 31.64 -13.54
N VAL A 426 -2.17 31.96 -12.26
CA VAL A 426 -1.53 33.12 -11.62
C VAL A 426 -0.35 32.64 -10.78
N GLY A 427 0.85 33.16 -11.03
CA GLY A 427 2.05 32.83 -10.25
C GLY A 427 2.47 31.35 -10.29
N CYS A 428 2.04 30.59 -11.30
CA CYS A 428 2.32 29.16 -11.39
C CYS A 428 3.72 28.85 -11.95
N LEU A 429 4.33 27.78 -11.44
CA LEU A 429 5.58 27.19 -11.92
C LEU A 429 5.28 26.00 -12.82
N PHE A 430 6.05 25.83 -13.90
CA PHE A 430 5.84 24.77 -14.89
C PHE A 430 7.06 23.86 -15.06
N GLY A 431 6.82 22.55 -15.07
CA GLY A 431 7.78 21.52 -14.67
C GLY A 431 8.80 20.98 -15.66
N PHE A 432 8.80 21.39 -16.94
CA PHE A 432 9.73 20.77 -17.91
C PHE A 432 11.18 21.27 -17.79
N ALA A 433 11.39 22.50 -17.30
CA ALA A 433 12.74 23.03 -17.09
C ALA A 433 13.33 22.63 -15.72
N ARG A 434 12.49 22.50 -14.69
CA ARG A 434 12.91 22.13 -13.34
C ARG A 434 11.78 21.37 -12.64
N ARG A 435 12.10 20.13 -12.21
CA ARG A 435 11.16 19.23 -11.54
C ARG A 435 11.32 19.27 -10.01
N PRO A 436 10.26 18.95 -9.25
CA PRO A 436 10.32 18.71 -7.83
C PRO A 436 11.33 17.62 -7.51
N VAL A 437 12.04 17.83 -6.41
CA VAL A 437 12.87 16.80 -5.80
C VAL A 437 12.14 16.37 -4.56
N TYR A 438 11.84 15.07 -4.45
CA TYR A 438 11.14 14.51 -3.29
C TYR A 438 12.14 13.86 -2.33
N VAL A 439 11.76 13.76 -1.06
CA VAL A 439 12.55 13.04 -0.04
C VAL A 439 12.68 11.55 -0.42
N LYS A 440 11.63 10.92 -0.94
CA LYS A 440 11.67 9.57 -1.53
C LYS A 440 10.81 9.50 -2.78
N SER A 441 11.30 8.82 -3.80
CA SER A 441 10.66 8.77 -5.12
C SER A 441 10.09 7.39 -5.47
N GLY A 442 9.94 6.49 -4.49
CA GLY A 442 9.41 5.15 -4.72
C GLY A 442 10.33 4.22 -5.52
N SER A 443 11.63 4.51 -5.53
CA SER A 443 12.59 3.68 -6.25
C SER A 443 12.96 2.41 -5.47
N ARG A 444 13.66 1.46 -6.09
CA ARG A 444 14.12 0.23 -5.42
C ARG A 444 15.03 0.52 -4.21
N LYS A 445 15.86 1.56 -4.27
CA LYS A 445 16.68 2.02 -3.11
C LYS A 445 15.81 2.52 -1.95
N ASP A 446 14.62 3.03 -2.24
CA ASP A 446 13.66 3.50 -1.22
C ASP A 446 12.74 2.37 -0.75
N ALA A 447 13.01 1.12 -1.17
CA ALA A 447 12.12 -0.03 -1.02
C ALA A 447 10.70 0.26 -1.54
N TYR A 448 10.56 1.09 -2.57
CA TYR A 448 9.26 1.54 -3.11
C TYR A 448 8.44 2.42 -2.16
N ALA A 449 9.05 3.01 -1.13
CA ALA A 449 8.42 4.04 -0.32
C ALA A 449 8.43 5.40 -1.04
N TYR A 450 7.33 6.13 -0.94
CA TYR A 450 7.21 7.50 -1.43
C TYR A 450 7.17 8.47 -0.25
N ASP A 451 7.74 9.66 -0.46
CA ASP A 451 7.69 10.76 0.49
C ASP A 451 7.74 12.06 -0.31
N PHE A 452 6.55 12.59 -0.61
CA PHE A 452 6.37 13.75 -1.47
C PHE A 452 6.63 15.10 -0.78
N ARG A 453 7.21 15.09 0.42
CA ARG A 453 7.84 16.30 0.96
C ARG A 453 8.96 16.72 0.03
N LEU A 454 9.05 18.03 -0.22
CA LEU A 454 10.08 18.56 -1.08
C LEU A 454 11.46 18.49 -0.41
N GLY A 455 12.47 18.10 -1.18
CA GLY A 455 13.86 18.10 -0.78
C GLY A 455 14.50 19.48 -0.87
N ASN A 456 15.69 19.61 -0.27
CA ASN A 456 16.52 20.81 -0.39
C ASN A 456 16.69 21.23 -1.85
N LYS A 457 16.58 22.54 -2.11
CA LYS A 457 16.71 23.14 -3.46
C LYS A 457 15.65 22.65 -4.48
N SER A 458 14.57 22.01 -4.03
CA SER A 458 13.44 21.68 -4.90
C SER A 458 12.79 22.95 -5.49
N VAL A 459 12.15 22.80 -6.65
CA VAL A 459 11.20 23.81 -7.14
C VAL A 459 9.98 23.84 -6.21
N GLY A 460 9.39 25.02 -5.99
CA GLY A 460 8.21 25.20 -5.14
C GLY A 460 8.51 25.66 -3.70
N LEU A 461 9.77 25.62 -3.27
CA LEU A 461 10.20 26.23 -2.01
C LEU A 461 10.07 27.76 -2.08
N GLY A 462 9.39 28.38 -1.12
CA GLY A 462 9.18 29.83 -1.02
C GLY A 462 8.30 30.42 -2.12
N ALA A 463 7.60 29.57 -2.87
CA ALA A 463 6.84 29.98 -4.06
C ALA A 463 5.32 29.92 -3.86
N ALA A 464 4.85 29.45 -2.71
CA ALA A 464 3.42 29.45 -2.41
C ALA A 464 2.92 30.84 -2.00
N ASP A 465 1.67 31.13 -2.35
CA ASP A 465 0.97 32.33 -1.95
C ASP A 465 0.79 32.38 -0.43
N ARG A 466 1.28 33.47 0.17
CA ARG A 466 1.28 33.63 1.63
C ARG A 466 -0.10 33.92 2.22
N THR A 467 -1.01 34.52 1.45
CA THR A 467 -2.38 34.79 1.90
C THR A 467 -3.16 33.49 2.07
N VAL A 468 -3.02 32.58 1.10
CA VAL A 468 -3.59 31.23 1.18
C VAL A 468 -2.92 30.41 2.28
N ALA A 469 -1.60 30.52 2.43
CA ALA A 469 -0.89 29.84 3.52
C ALA A 469 -1.35 30.31 4.92
N ALA A 470 -1.83 31.54 5.06
CA ALA A 470 -2.37 32.04 6.33
C ALA A 470 -3.72 31.42 6.71
N GLU A 471 -4.50 30.93 5.73
CA GLU A 471 -5.72 30.16 5.99
C GLU A 471 -5.41 28.74 6.50
N PHE A 472 -4.23 28.20 6.14
CA PHE A 472 -3.78 26.85 6.51
C PHE A 472 -2.35 26.87 7.08
N PRO A 473 -2.14 27.49 8.25
CA PRO A 473 -0.81 27.90 8.71
C PRO A 473 0.13 26.73 9.07
N THR A 474 -0.38 25.51 9.20
CA THR A 474 0.41 24.32 9.50
C THR A 474 0.09 23.18 8.55
N ASP A 475 1.09 22.38 8.20
CA ASP A 475 0.88 21.13 7.47
C ASP A 475 0.41 19.96 8.36
N ARG A 476 0.22 18.78 7.77
CA ARG A 476 -0.20 17.57 8.46
C ARG A 476 0.69 17.20 9.66
N TYR A 477 1.98 17.51 9.60
CA TYR A 477 2.96 17.22 10.65
C TYR A 477 3.09 18.36 11.67
N GLY A 478 2.33 19.45 11.49
CA GLY A 478 2.37 20.63 12.35
C GLY A 478 3.51 21.59 12.03
N VAL A 479 4.16 21.46 10.87
CA VAL A 479 5.20 22.40 10.43
C VAL A 479 4.54 23.69 9.96
N ASN A 480 5.03 24.83 10.46
CA ASN A 480 4.47 26.14 10.19
C ASN A 480 4.85 26.66 8.79
N ARG A 481 3.84 26.97 7.95
CA ARG A 481 4.00 27.45 6.57
C ARG A 481 4.38 28.90 6.42
N LEU A 482 4.32 29.68 7.50
CA LEU A 482 4.60 31.11 7.52
C LEU A 482 5.96 31.44 8.14
N ALA A 483 6.63 30.43 8.71
CA ALA A 483 7.90 30.56 9.41
C ALA A 483 9.02 29.86 8.62
N GLY A 484 10.11 30.59 8.35
CA GLY A 484 11.29 30.05 7.67
C GLY A 484 11.73 30.91 6.49
N ALA A 485 13.00 30.79 6.11
CA ALA A 485 13.59 31.57 5.01
C ALA A 485 13.09 31.15 3.62
N THR A 486 12.57 29.92 3.50
CA THR A 486 12.06 29.33 2.26
C THR A 486 10.56 29.03 2.32
N ALA A 487 9.84 29.67 3.24
CA ALA A 487 8.41 29.53 3.40
C ALA A 487 7.66 30.64 2.64
N PRO A 488 6.42 30.41 2.15
CA PRO A 488 5.68 29.15 2.18
C PRO A 488 6.04 28.21 1.03
N THR A 489 5.91 26.91 1.26
CA THR A 489 6.17 25.87 0.26
C THR A 489 4.89 25.43 -0.48
N ILE A 490 4.99 25.26 -1.81
CA ILE A 490 3.91 24.68 -2.64
C ILE A 490 3.69 23.20 -2.27
N GLY A 491 2.43 22.80 -2.15
CA GLY A 491 2.00 21.42 -1.90
C GLY A 491 1.52 21.18 -0.46
N ALA A 492 1.25 19.91 -0.17
CA ALA A 492 0.68 19.45 1.09
C ALA A 492 1.59 19.61 2.31
N TYR A 493 2.89 19.79 2.12
CA TYR A 493 3.86 19.79 3.20
C TYR A 493 4.71 21.04 3.17
N GLU A 494 5.05 21.55 4.34
CA GLU A 494 6.05 22.61 4.44
C GLU A 494 7.45 21.98 4.39
N HIS A 495 8.40 22.70 3.78
CA HIS A 495 9.77 22.22 3.70
C HIS A 495 10.45 22.25 5.06
N VAL A 496 11.13 21.16 5.38
CA VAL A 496 12.08 21.07 6.50
C VAL A 496 13.44 20.72 5.92
N HIS A 497 14.45 21.53 6.25
CA HIS A 497 15.80 21.32 5.75
C HIS A 497 16.33 19.93 6.13
N GLN A 498 16.71 19.14 5.13
CA GLN A 498 17.31 17.82 5.35
C GLN A 498 18.82 17.96 5.54
N GLN A 499 19.41 17.26 6.52
CA GLN A 499 20.86 17.22 6.68
C GLN A 499 21.48 16.50 5.47
N GLU A 500 22.51 17.10 4.86
CA GLU A 500 23.23 16.45 3.77
C GLU A 500 24.04 15.27 4.33
N GLU A 501 23.75 14.05 3.86
CA GLU A 501 24.58 12.88 4.18
C GLU A 501 25.99 13.14 3.64
N LYS A 502 26.98 13.24 4.54
CA LYS A 502 28.39 13.23 4.15
C LYS A 502 28.64 11.89 3.45
N LYS A 503 28.90 11.92 2.13
CA LYS A 503 29.39 10.74 1.42
C LYS A 503 30.57 10.16 2.19
N PRO A 504 30.62 8.84 2.46
CA PRO A 504 31.82 8.22 3.01
C PRO A 504 32.98 8.59 2.09
N SER A 505 34.06 9.14 2.63
CA SER A 505 35.24 9.39 1.82
C SER A 505 35.68 8.05 1.24
N ALA A 506 35.71 7.94 -0.08
CA ALA A 506 36.36 6.81 -0.73
C ALA A 506 37.82 6.81 -0.25
N ARG A 507 38.17 5.82 0.57
CA ARG A 507 39.55 5.46 0.90
C ARG A 507 39.82 4.10 0.29
#